data_AF-A0A9P4XEE0-F1
#
_entry.id   AF-A0A9P4XEE0-F1
#
_cell.length_a   1.000
_cell.length_b   1.000
_cell.length_c   1.000
_cell.angle_alpha   90.00
_cell.angle_beta   90.00
_cell.angle_gamma   90.00
#
_symmetry.space_group_name_H-M   'P 1'
#
loop_
_entity.id
_entity.type
_entity.pdbx_description
1 polymer ?
#
loop_
_entity_poly.entity_id
_entity_poly.type
_entity_poly.pdbx_seq_one_letter_code
_entity_poly.pdbx_strand_id
1 'polypeptide(L)'
;MPEPEELTYDSYTVGWVCVLLSELSAARALLDEEHEPLPPKDNDDNSYLLGKMAKHNVVIVFPGEYGTNAAAQTVANTLRTFPNIRFGLMVGVGGGAPKPPHSDPRKDIRLGDVVSQNVIIVLTENGSGGVLQYDMGKWADEVKFTITSHLNKPPQVLLKAIKRLQLDHGFNKGKMGADIDQVVNLDVPALEDAGYPGVKHDQLFKSDYRHSSGENCSSCDKARIETRGVRKTTRSIVHYGLIASGNAVMRSSIRRDELRDAWGVACFEMEAAGLMDAFPCLVIRGICDYSDSHKHKIWQPYAAIAAAAYAKDLLRIIHPKEVETTPAPKIPDPPKPSQANGEPIGHASPLGAADLRADNERLRAETERLRAEAEKLRAEAEMLRAQAAKLQAENDKLRAETEKLRAENEKSATSIKQPEPPRVRTVTILPQGYFQNGGYYPGEEKYLVVSWQSGNKRDVWAIHDDNGPLPFIYPAPSNCQTTRSFAFSGRLFCPRAPHISFNIS
;
A
#
# COMPACT_ATOMS: atom_id res chain seq x y z
N MET A 1 44.46 -20.94 -25.83
CA MET A 1 43.19 -20.79 -25.08
C MET A 1 42.08 -21.18 -26.04
N PRO A 2 41.07 -21.96 -25.65
CA PRO A 2 39.90 -22.12 -26.51
C PRO A 2 39.30 -20.74 -26.78
N GLU A 3 38.89 -20.48 -28.03
CA GLU A 3 38.18 -19.25 -28.37
C GLU A 3 36.90 -19.15 -27.53
N PRO A 4 36.50 -17.94 -27.09
CA PRO A 4 35.24 -17.77 -26.38
C PRO A 4 34.10 -18.29 -27.25
N GLU A 5 33.26 -19.13 -26.65
CA GLU A 5 32.11 -19.74 -27.33
C GLU A 5 31.17 -18.64 -27.82
N GLU A 6 30.95 -18.56 -29.13
CA GLU A 6 30.08 -17.56 -29.74
C GLU A 6 28.63 -17.83 -29.31
N LEU A 7 28.06 -16.91 -28.53
CA LEU A 7 26.70 -17.03 -28.05
C LEU A 7 25.71 -16.68 -29.17
N THR A 8 24.66 -17.48 -29.31
CA THR A 8 23.60 -17.28 -30.30
C THR A 8 22.24 -17.23 -29.59
N TYR A 9 21.17 -16.98 -30.34
CA TYR A 9 19.80 -17.05 -29.83
C TYR A 9 19.48 -18.39 -29.15
N ASP A 10 20.10 -19.47 -29.61
CA ASP A 10 19.88 -20.83 -29.10
C ASP A 10 20.63 -21.09 -27.78
N SER A 11 21.58 -20.23 -27.42
CA SER A 11 22.37 -20.36 -26.20
C SER A 11 21.58 -20.01 -24.93
N TYR A 12 20.40 -19.40 -25.05
CA TYR A 12 19.61 -18.91 -23.92
C TYR A 12 18.44 -19.82 -23.59
N THR A 13 18.28 -20.14 -22.30
CA THR A 13 17.33 -21.16 -21.84
C THR A 13 16.35 -20.67 -20.79
N VAL A 14 16.58 -19.48 -20.22
CA VAL A 14 15.72 -18.87 -19.21
C VAL A 14 15.27 -17.49 -19.71
N GLY A 15 13.96 -17.27 -19.76
CA GLY A 15 13.40 -15.95 -19.97
C GLY A 15 13.20 -15.22 -18.65
N TRP A 16 13.43 -13.92 -18.61
CA TRP A 16 13.21 -13.04 -17.46
C TRP A 16 12.39 -11.84 -17.90
N VAL A 17 11.23 -11.65 -17.29
CA VAL A 17 10.30 -10.56 -17.62
C VAL A 17 10.25 -9.57 -16.47
N CYS A 18 10.54 -8.32 -16.78
CA CYS A 18 10.37 -7.16 -15.91
C CYS A 18 9.69 -6.02 -16.68
N VAL A 19 9.07 -5.07 -16.01
CA VAL A 19 8.25 -4.00 -16.65
C VAL A 19 8.77 -2.62 -16.30
N LEU A 20 9.18 -2.40 -15.05
CA LEU A 20 9.68 -1.12 -14.58
C LEU A 20 11.19 -0.98 -14.78
N LEU A 21 11.65 0.26 -14.93
CA LEU A 21 13.08 0.55 -14.96
C LEU A 21 13.80 0.08 -13.70
N SER A 22 13.20 0.23 -12.51
CA SER A 22 13.79 -0.28 -11.25
C SER A 22 13.95 -1.81 -11.24
N GLU A 23 13.05 -2.52 -11.90
CA GLU A 23 13.09 -3.99 -12.04
C GLU A 23 14.18 -4.40 -13.04
N LEU A 24 14.30 -3.68 -14.16
CA LEU A 24 15.37 -3.88 -15.12
C LEU A 24 16.75 -3.58 -14.51
N SER A 25 16.89 -2.47 -13.77
CA SER A 25 18.11 -2.12 -13.05
C SER A 25 18.52 -3.21 -12.06
N ALA A 26 17.56 -3.74 -11.29
CA ALA A 26 17.80 -4.83 -10.35
C ALA A 26 18.22 -6.12 -11.07
N ALA A 27 17.55 -6.50 -12.15
CA ALA A 27 17.87 -7.70 -12.92
C ALA A 27 19.28 -7.61 -13.55
N ARG A 28 19.60 -6.47 -14.17
CA ARG A 28 20.92 -6.20 -14.77
C ARG A 28 22.04 -6.24 -13.74
N ALA A 29 21.85 -5.58 -12.60
CA ALA A 29 22.85 -5.54 -11.52
C ALA A 29 23.15 -6.91 -10.90
N LEU A 30 22.26 -7.89 -11.10
CA LEU A 30 22.41 -9.26 -10.59
C LEU A 30 22.97 -10.24 -11.62
N LEU A 31 23.26 -9.82 -12.85
CA LEU A 31 23.97 -10.67 -13.79
C LEU A 31 25.37 -11.00 -13.25
N ASP A 32 25.79 -12.25 -13.40
CA ASP A 32 27.18 -12.65 -13.15
C ASP A 32 28.08 -12.18 -14.30
N GLU A 33 27.52 -12.12 -15.51
CA GLU A 33 28.16 -11.67 -16.75
C GLU A 33 27.09 -11.04 -17.65
N GLU A 34 27.36 -9.85 -18.19
CA GLU A 34 26.52 -9.24 -19.22
C GLU A 34 27.08 -9.66 -20.59
N HIS A 35 26.22 -10.16 -21.48
CA HIS A 35 26.62 -10.59 -22.81
C HIS A 35 26.37 -9.47 -23.82
N GLU A 36 27.15 -9.45 -24.90
CA GLU A 36 26.94 -8.53 -26.00
C GLU A 36 25.57 -8.73 -26.67
N PRO A 37 24.92 -7.65 -27.14
CA PRO A 37 23.67 -7.77 -27.88
C PRO A 37 23.82 -8.60 -29.15
N LEU A 38 22.82 -9.44 -29.43
CA LEU A 38 22.75 -10.17 -30.70
C LEU A 38 22.19 -9.28 -31.82
N PRO A 39 22.54 -9.53 -33.09
CA PRO A 39 21.99 -8.78 -34.22
C PRO A 39 20.46 -8.86 -34.25
N PRO A 40 19.73 -7.77 -34.50
CA PRO A 40 18.26 -7.77 -34.51
C PRO A 40 17.68 -8.86 -35.42
N LYS A 41 16.55 -9.45 -35.00
CA LYS A 41 15.86 -10.50 -35.76
C LYS A 41 14.66 -9.90 -36.51
N ASP A 42 14.44 -10.35 -37.73
CA ASP A 42 13.33 -9.87 -38.55
C ASP A 42 11.98 -10.11 -37.85
N ASN A 43 11.13 -9.08 -37.87
CA ASN A 43 9.79 -9.08 -37.26
C ASN A 43 9.79 -9.23 -35.72
N ASP A 44 10.87 -8.86 -35.04
CA ASP A 44 10.90 -8.72 -33.58
C ASP A 44 11.43 -7.33 -33.22
N ASP A 45 10.55 -6.50 -32.66
CA ASP A 45 10.81 -5.13 -32.24
C ASP A 45 11.20 -5.01 -30.76
N ASN A 46 11.26 -6.13 -30.04
CA ASN A 46 11.68 -6.14 -28.65
C ASN A 46 13.15 -5.77 -28.49
N SER A 47 13.45 -5.12 -27.37
CA SER A 47 14.82 -4.95 -26.88
C SER A 47 15.12 -6.00 -25.81
N TYR A 48 16.32 -6.58 -25.89
CA TYR A 48 16.79 -7.63 -24.98
C TYR A 48 18.06 -7.20 -24.28
N LEU A 49 18.12 -7.49 -22.99
CA LEU A 49 19.37 -7.51 -22.23
C LEU A 49 19.75 -8.97 -22.01
N LEU A 50 20.98 -9.33 -22.38
CA LEU A 50 21.45 -10.70 -22.38
C LEU A 50 22.54 -10.87 -21.32
N GLY A 51 22.57 -12.02 -20.67
CA GLY A 51 23.66 -12.32 -19.75
C GLY A 51 23.56 -13.68 -19.12
N LYS A 52 24.43 -13.90 -18.14
CA LYS A 52 24.52 -15.11 -17.35
C LYS A 52 24.12 -14.82 -15.92
N MET A 53 23.27 -15.68 -15.36
CA MET A 53 22.85 -15.59 -13.96
C MET A 53 22.78 -16.99 -13.36
N ALA A 54 23.55 -17.21 -12.29
CA ALA A 54 23.60 -18.47 -11.55
C ALA A 54 23.84 -19.70 -12.44
N LYS A 55 24.76 -19.59 -13.41
CA LYS A 55 25.13 -20.60 -14.44
C LYS A 55 24.14 -20.75 -15.61
N HIS A 56 23.07 -19.97 -15.66
CA HIS A 56 22.10 -20.01 -16.76
C HIS A 56 22.26 -18.81 -17.67
N ASN A 57 22.12 -19.00 -18.97
CA ASN A 57 22.02 -17.89 -19.92
C ASN A 57 20.58 -17.37 -19.92
N VAL A 58 20.42 -16.11 -19.55
CA VAL A 58 19.14 -15.46 -19.32
C VAL A 58 18.90 -14.37 -20.36
N VAL A 59 17.68 -14.34 -20.89
CA VAL A 59 17.16 -13.22 -21.71
C VAL A 59 16.28 -12.37 -20.82
N ILE A 60 16.70 -11.15 -20.54
CA ILE A 60 15.88 -10.15 -19.85
C ILE A 60 15.13 -9.35 -20.90
N VAL A 61 13.79 -9.40 -20.83
CA VAL A 61 12.90 -8.66 -21.70
C VAL A 61 12.04 -7.71 -20.88
N PHE A 62 11.80 -6.52 -21.42
CA PHE A 62 11.03 -5.46 -20.78
C PHE A 62 10.04 -4.84 -21.77
N PRO A 63 8.72 -5.06 -21.60
CA PRO A 63 7.71 -4.44 -22.46
C PRO A 63 7.81 -2.91 -22.37
N GLY A 64 7.68 -2.22 -23.50
CA GLY A 64 7.68 -0.76 -23.55
C GLY A 64 6.43 -0.11 -22.92
N GLU A 65 5.39 -0.91 -22.67
CA GLU A 65 4.12 -0.47 -22.10
C GLU A 65 3.63 -1.43 -20.99
N TYR A 66 2.79 -0.91 -20.08
CA TYR A 66 2.21 -1.68 -18.97
C TYR A 66 1.02 -2.53 -19.40
N GLY A 67 0.71 -3.55 -18.58
CA GLY A 67 -0.51 -4.32 -18.68
C GLY A 67 -0.36 -5.65 -19.42
N THR A 68 -1.42 -6.46 -19.35
CA THR A 68 -1.38 -7.87 -19.77
C THR A 68 -1.09 -8.07 -21.25
N ASN A 69 -1.58 -7.17 -22.11
CA ASN A 69 -1.48 -7.34 -23.57
C ASN A 69 -0.06 -7.06 -24.09
N ALA A 70 0.55 -5.97 -23.64
CA ALA A 70 1.93 -5.63 -23.97
C ALA A 70 2.88 -6.74 -23.50
N ALA A 71 2.71 -7.20 -22.25
CA ALA A 71 3.50 -8.29 -21.71
C ALA A 71 3.34 -9.59 -22.53
N ALA A 72 2.12 -9.96 -22.92
CA ALA A 72 1.87 -11.15 -23.73
C ALA A 72 2.54 -11.08 -25.11
N GLN A 73 2.42 -9.95 -25.81
CA GLN A 73 3.02 -9.75 -27.13
C GLN A 73 4.55 -9.81 -27.06
N THR A 74 5.15 -9.08 -26.13
CA THR A 74 6.60 -9.07 -25.91
C THR A 74 7.12 -10.48 -25.64
N VAL A 75 6.46 -11.24 -24.76
CA VAL A 75 6.89 -12.61 -24.43
C VAL A 75 6.70 -13.58 -25.59
N ALA A 76 5.60 -13.48 -26.35
CA ALA A 76 5.38 -14.32 -27.53
C ALA A 76 6.50 -14.14 -28.57
N ASN A 77 6.91 -12.89 -28.82
CA ASN A 77 8.05 -12.58 -29.68
C ASN A 77 9.36 -13.12 -29.10
N THR A 78 9.58 -12.96 -27.79
CA THR A 78 10.77 -13.49 -27.09
C THR A 78 10.91 -15.00 -27.29
N LEU A 79 9.82 -15.76 -27.10
CA LEU A 79 9.83 -17.21 -27.26
C LEU A 79 10.10 -17.65 -28.71
N ARG A 80 9.63 -16.88 -29.70
CA ARG A 80 9.92 -17.11 -31.11
C ARG A 80 11.38 -16.80 -31.46
N THR A 81 11.94 -15.76 -30.85
CA THR A 81 13.32 -15.32 -31.11
C THR A 81 14.34 -16.23 -30.44
N PHE A 82 14.07 -16.67 -29.21
CA PHE A 82 14.92 -17.55 -28.39
C PHE A 82 14.26 -18.93 -28.21
N PRO A 83 14.42 -19.86 -29.17
CA PRO A 83 13.67 -21.11 -29.21
C PRO A 83 14.05 -22.10 -28.10
N ASN A 84 15.20 -21.88 -27.44
CA ASN A 84 15.69 -22.74 -26.37
C ASN A 84 15.26 -22.32 -24.97
N ILE A 85 14.46 -21.25 -24.83
CA ILE A 85 13.81 -20.93 -23.55
C ILE A 85 12.96 -22.12 -23.10
N ARG A 86 13.14 -22.54 -21.85
CA ARG A 86 12.41 -23.67 -21.23
C ARG A 86 11.41 -23.23 -20.18
N PHE A 87 11.72 -22.14 -19.47
CA PHE A 87 10.81 -21.50 -18.55
C PHE A 87 11.14 -20.02 -18.40
N GLY A 88 10.18 -19.30 -17.82
CA GLY A 88 10.30 -17.90 -17.47
C GLY A 88 10.40 -17.64 -15.97
N LEU A 89 10.97 -16.50 -15.62
CA LEU A 89 10.77 -15.84 -14.34
C LEU A 89 10.15 -14.48 -14.61
N MET A 90 9.05 -14.20 -13.95
CA MET A 90 8.42 -12.88 -13.99
C MET A 90 8.72 -12.18 -12.68
N VAL A 91 9.66 -11.25 -12.73
CA VAL A 91 10.28 -10.69 -11.53
C VAL A 91 10.11 -9.19 -11.52
N GLY A 92 9.49 -8.70 -10.46
CA GLY A 92 9.28 -7.27 -10.32
C GLY A 92 8.71 -6.89 -8.97
N VAL A 93 8.04 -5.75 -8.89
CA VAL A 93 7.38 -5.28 -7.68
C VAL A 93 5.89 -5.58 -7.72
N GLY A 94 5.28 -5.62 -6.54
CA GLY A 94 3.85 -5.77 -6.37
C GLY A 94 3.38 -5.13 -5.06
N GLY A 95 2.07 -5.03 -4.91
CA GLY A 95 1.45 -4.55 -3.68
C GLY A 95 1.09 -5.71 -2.75
N GLY A 96 1.50 -5.65 -1.48
CA GLY A 96 1.25 -6.69 -0.50
C GLY A 96 -0.19 -6.68 0.01
N ALA A 97 -0.69 -7.86 0.40
CA ALA A 97 -1.97 -8.05 1.07
C ALA A 97 -1.73 -8.60 2.49
N PRO A 98 -1.24 -7.75 3.42
CA PRO A 98 -0.87 -8.21 4.76
C PRO A 98 -2.12 -8.74 5.49
N LYS A 99 -1.94 -9.82 6.24
CA LYS A 99 -2.90 -10.24 7.26
C LYS A 99 -2.87 -9.26 8.43
N PRO A 100 -3.89 -9.28 9.31
CA PRO A 100 -3.81 -8.57 10.58
C PRO A 100 -2.48 -8.85 11.29
N PRO A 101 -1.91 -7.86 12.01
CA PRO A 101 -0.58 -7.98 12.61
C PRO A 101 -0.41 -9.29 13.40
N HIS A 102 0.68 -10.01 13.12
CA HIS A 102 0.98 -11.30 13.76
C HIS A 102 2.42 -11.32 14.29
N SER A 103 2.65 -12.05 15.37
CA SER A 103 3.99 -12.25 15.96
C SER A 103 4.93 -13.14 15.14
N ASP A 104 4.43 -13.86 14.12
CA ASP A 104 5.22 -14.74 13.26
C ASP A 104 5.54 -13.91 12.01
N PRO A 105 6.82 -13.55 11.79
CA PRO A 105 7.19 -12.70 10.67
C PRO A 105 6.86 -13.34 9.32
N ARG A 106 6.69 -14.67 9.23
CA ARG A 106 6.29 -15.37 7.99
C ARG A 106 4.81 -15.14 7.63
N LYS A 107 4.00 -14.66 8.58
CA LYS A 107 2.57 -14.35 8.39
C LYS A 107 2.29 -12.86 8.29
N ASP A 108 3.32 -12.03 8.38
CA ASP A 108 3.23 -10.57 8.53
C ASP A 108 3.95 -9.89 7.37
N ILE A 109 3.37 -9.84 6.17
CA ILE A 109 4.01 -9.26 4.95
C ILE A 109 4.37 -7.78 5.15
N ARG A 110 5.61 -7.38 4.88
CA ARG A 110 6.11 -5.99 4.99
C ARG A 110 6.64 -5.44 3.67
N LEU A 111 6.76 -4.13 3.60
CA LEU A 111 7.45 -3.47 2.49
C LEU A 111 8.93 -3.92 2.46
N GLY A 112 9.42 -4.24 1.26
CA GLY A 112 10.74 -4.83 1.04
C GLY A 112 10.81 -6.35 1.20
N ASP A 113 9.74 -7.03 1.63
CA ASP A 113 9.65 -8.49 1.56
C ASP A 113 9.42 -8.99 0.13
N VAL A 114 9.53 -10.30 -0.07
CA VAL A 114 9.27 -10.95 -1.35
C VAL A 114 8.08 -11.89 -1.22
N VAL A 115 7.13 -11.84 -2.15
CA VAL A 115 6.10 -12.85 -2.35
C VAL A 115 6.46 -13.67 -3.58
N SER A 116 6.75 -14.95 -3.39
CA SER A 116 6.89 -15.93 -4.47
C SER A 116 5.57 -16.69 -4.63
N GLN A 117 5.16 -16.86 -5.89
CA GLN A 117 3.96 -17.63 -6.22
C GLN A 117 3.98 -19.00 -5.55
N ASN A 118 2.87 -19.33 -4.88
CA ASN A 118 2.63 -20.64 -4.31
C ASN A 118 1.40 -21.27 -4.95
N VAL A 119 1.50 -22.54 -5.31
CA VAL A 119 0.36 -23.29 -5.85
C VAL A 119 -0.49 -23.73 -4.67
N ILE A 120 -1.63 -23.05 -4.47
CA ILE A 120 -2.62 -23.40 -3.46
C ILE A 120 -3.73 -24.20 -4.15
N ILE A 121 -4.01 -25.40 -3.66
CA ILE A 121 -5.23 -26.12 -4.02
C ILE A 121 -6.36 -25.46 -3.23
N VAL A 122 -6.95 -24.40 -3.79
CA VAL A 122 -8.16 -23.80 -3.25
C VAL A 122 -9.32 -24.76 -3.54
N LEU A 123 -10.30 -24.84 -2.62
CA LEU A 123 -11.54 -25.62 -2.74
C LEU A 123 -12.49 -25.08 -3.83
N THR A 124 -11.96 -24.56 -4.94
CA THR A 124 -12.69 -24.45 -6.20
C THR A 124 -12.47 -25.76 -6.95
N GLU A 125 -13.47 -26.23 -7.71
CA GLU A 125 -13.45 -27.56 -8.37
C GLU A 125 -12.20 -27.82 -9.25
N ASN A 126 -11.40 -26.79 -9.56
CA ASN A 126 -10.25 -26.85 -10.45
C ASN A 126 -8.89 -26.44 -9.83
N GLY A 127 -8.82 -26.09 -8.53
CA GLY A 127 -7.58 -25.60 -7.89
C GLY A 127 -7.06 -24.26 -8.46
N SER A 128 -5.99 -23.69 -7.88
CA SER A 128 -5.34 -22.47 -8.40
C SER A 128 -3.90 -22.76 -8.83
N GLY A 129 -3.52 -22.26 -10.02
CA GLY A 129 -2.15 -22.29 -10.52
C GLY A 129 -1.17 -21.43 -9.72
N GLY A 130 -1.63 -20.69 -8.70
CA GLY A 130 -0.85 -19.75 -7.89
C GLY A 130 -0.92 -18.30 -8.37
N VAL A 131 -1.61 -18.05 -9.50
CA VAL A 131 -2.02 -16.72 -9.95
C VAL A 131 -3.55 -16.70 -10.09
N LEU A 132 -4.19 -15.61 -9.66
CA LEU A 132 -5.62 -15.35 -9.79
C LEU A 132 -5.83 -14.11 -10.64
N GLN A 133 -6.44 -14.23 -11.81
CA GLN A 133 -6.88 -13.06 -12.56
C GLN A 133 -8.15 -12.49 -11.92
N TYR A 134 -8.00 -11.47 -11.07
CA TYR A 134 -9.07 -11.03 -10.18
C TYR A 134 -10.12 -10.13 -10.87
N ASP A 135 -9.83 -9.69 -12.10
CA ASP A 135 -10.73 -8.90 -12.95
C ASP A 135 -11.36 -9.73 -14.10
N MET A 136 -11.13 -11.05 -14.13
CA MET A 136 -11.74 -11.97 -15.09
C MET A 136 -12.90 -12.72 -14.45
N GLY A 137 -14.10 -12.55 -14.99
CA GLY A 137 -15.29 -13.08 -14.35
C GLY A 137 -16.58 -12.60 -14.98
N LYS A 138 -17.68 -12.87 -14.27
CA LYS A 138 -19.04 -12.57 -14.71
C LYS A 138 -19.73 -11.69 -13.69
N TRP A 139 -20.34 -10.61 -14.15
CA TRP A 139 -21.27 -9.83 -13.36
C TRP A 139 -22.60 -10.57 -13.30
N ALA A 140 -23.08 -10.85 -12.09
CA ALA A 140 -24.44 -11.35 -11.88
C ALA A 140 -25.46 -10.19 -11.85
N ASP A 141 -25.03 -9.05 -11.33
CA ASP A 141 -25.77 -7.79 -11.22
C ASP A 141 -24.76 -6.62 -11.08
N GLU A 142 -25.23 -5.41 -10.77
CA GLU A 142 -24.40 -4.19 -10.62
C GLU A 142 -23.36 -4.26 -9.50
N VAL A 143 -23.49 -5.20 -8.56
CA VAL A 143 -22.68 -5.25 -7.32
C VAL A 143 -21.86 -6.53 -7.23
N LYS A 144 -22.34 -7.63 -7.82
CA LYS A 144 -21.76 -8.96 -7.65
C LYS A 144 -20.98 -9.41 -8.87
N PHE A 145 -19.65 -9.34 -8.76
CA PHE A 145 -18.72 -9.95 -9.71
C PHE A 145 -18.23 -11.32 -9.21
N THR A 146 -18.37 -12.35 -10.03
CA THR A 146 -17.85 -13.70 -9.76
C THR A 146 -16.61 -13.95 -10.59
N ILE A 147 -15.47 -14.14 -9.92
CA ILE A 147 -14.18 -14.43 -10.57
C ILE A 147 -14.21 -15.85 -11.16
N THR A 148 -13.83 -16.01 -12.43
CA THR A 148 -13.79 -17.29 -13.15
C THR A 148 -12.39 -17.65 -13.67
N SER A 149 -11.36 -17.20 -12.96
CA SER A 149 -9.96 -17.35 -13.40
C SER A 149 -9.44 -18.79 -13.24
N HIS A 150 -8.79 -19.28 -14.29
CA HIS A 150 -8.08 -20.55 -14.33
C HIS A 150 -6.78 -20.36 -15.12
N LEU A 151 -5.69 -19.96 -14.45
CA LEU A 151 -4.39 -19.79 -15.07
C LEU A 151 -3.48 -20.99 -14.82
N ASN A 152 -2.59 -21.26 -15.78
CA ASN A 152 -1.59 -22.33 -15.69
C ASN A 152 -0.68 -22.20 -14.46
N LYS A 153 -0.06 -23.34 -14.09
CA LYS A 153 0.91 -23.45 -13.00
C LYS A 153 2.35 -23.43 -13.52
N PRO A 154 3.33 -23.00 -12.70
CA PRO A 154 4.74 -23.04 -13.08
C PRO A 154 5.22 -24.47 -13.41
N PRO A 155 6.25 -24.61 -14.28
CA PRO A 155 6.93 -25.88 -14.52
C PRO A 155 7.35 -26.63 -13.26
N GLN A 156 7.36 -27.97 -13.35
CA GLN A 156 7.73 -28.82 -12.22
C GLN A 156 9.15 -28.55 -11.70
N VAL A 157 10.08 -28.15 -12.57
CA VAL A 157 11.44 -27.74 -12.16
C VAL A 157 11.41 -26.54 -11.20
N LEU A 158 10.59 -25.53 -11.48
CA LEU A 158 10.42 -24.35 -10.63
C LEU A 158 9.72 -24.72 -9.31
N LEU A 159 8.67 -25.54 -9.36
CA LEU A 159 7.95 -25.97 -8.14
C LEU A 159 8.83 -26.77 -7.19
N LYS A 160 9.72 -27.64 -7.71
CA LYS A 160 10.70 -28.37 -6.90
C LYS A 160 11.76 -27.42 -6.33
N ALA A 161 12.26 -26.49 -7.15
CA ALA A 161 13.25 -25.51 -6.74
C ALA A 161 12.73 -24.60 -5.60
N ILE A 162 11.48 -24.15 -5.64
CA ILE A 162 10.85 -23.37 -4.57
C ILE A 162 10.89 -24.12 -3.24
N LYS A 163 10.45 -25.39 -3.21
CA LYS A 163 10.44 -26.20 -1.98
C LYS A 163 11.86 -26.39 -1.43
N ARG A 164 12.84 -26.60 -2.32
CA ARG A 164 14.23 -26.74 -1.93
C ARG A 164 14.81 -25.43 -1.39
N LEU A 165 14.57 -24.31 -2.06
CA LEU A 165 15.04 -23.00 -1.62
C LEU A 165 14.41 -22.58 -0.30
N GLN A 166 13.12 -22.86 -0.10
CA GLN A 166 12.43 -22.62 1.17
C GLN A 166 13.11 -23.37 2.33
N LEU A 167 13.52 -24.63 2.09
CA LEU A 167 14.28 -25.42 3.07
C LEU A 167 15.64 -24.76 3.33
N ASP A 168 16.39 -24.43 2.27
CA ASP A 168 17.74 -23.86 2.38
C ASP A 168 17.73 -22.49 3.09
N HIS A 169 16.70 -21.66 2.87
CA HIS A 169 16.48 -20.43 3.64
C HIS A 169 16.23 -20.70 5.13
N GLY A 170 15.49 -21.76 5.47
CA GLY A 170 15.30 -22.19 6.86
C GLY A 170 16.60 -22.61 7.58
N PHE A 171 17.63 -22.97 6.82
CA PHE A 171 18.98 -23.29 7.32
C PHE A 171 20.00 -22.17 7.07
N ASN A 172 19.57 -20.95 6.70
CA ASN A 172 20.45 -19.82 6.35
C ASN A 172 21.47 -20.14 5.25
N LYS A 173 21.11 -21.00 4.28
CA LYS A 173 21.97 -21.36 3.13
C LYS A 173 21.71 -20.55 1.87
N GLY A 174 20.64 -19.76 1.83
CA GLY A 174 20.36 -18.81 0.74
C GLY A 174 21.43 -17.72 0.62
N LYS A 175 21.54 -17.12 -0.57
CA LYS A 175 22.44 -16.00 -0.88
C LYS A 175 21.69 -14.70 -1.17
N MET A 176 20.35 -14.70 -1.15
CA MET A 176 19.50 -13.54 -1.37
C MET A 176 19.95 -12.32 -0.56
N GLY A 177 20.20 -12.48 0.74
CA GLY A 177 20.64 -11.36 1.59
C GLY A 177 22.01 -10.79 1.21
N ALA A 178 22.93 -11.63 0.73
CA ALA A 178 24.26 -11.21 0.29
C ALA A 178 24.20 -10.53 -1.08
N ASP A 179 23.37 -11.04 -1.99
CA ASP A 179 23.11 -10.42 -3.29
C ASP A 179 22.46 -9.04 -3.13
N ILE A 180 21.47 -8.89 -2.22
CA ILE A 180 20.89 -7.59 -1.89
C ILE A 180 21.98 -6.63 -1.41
N ASP A 181 22.82 -7.05 -0.46
CA ASP A 181 23.90 -6.20 0.05
C ASP A 181 24.89 -5.82 -1.05
N GLN A 182 25.23 -6.73 -1.94
CA GLN A 182 26.12 -6.45 -3.05
C GLN A 182 25.55 -5.36 -3.95
N VAL A 183 24.28 -5.49 -4.35
CA VAL A 183 23.63 -4.58 -5.30
C VAL A 183 23.41 -3.19 -4.69
N VAL A 184 22.93 -3.10 -3.45
CA VAL A 184 22.68 -1.79 -2.81
C VAL A 184 23.96 -1.01 -2.50
N ASN A 185 25.13 -1.68 -2.51
CA ASN A 185 26.42 -1.04 -2.34
C ASN A 185 27.13 -0.75 -3.68
N LEU A 186 26.49 -1.00 -4.83
CA LEU A 186 27.01 -0.59 -6.13
C LEU A 186 26.89 0.93 -6.28
N ASP A 187 28.02 1.59 -6.54
CA ASP A 187 28.07 3.03 -6.80
C ASP A 187 27.78 3.31 -8.29
N VAL A 188 26.50 3.14 -8.67
CA VAL A 188 26.02 3.40 -10.03
C VAL A 188 24.74 4.24 -10.02
N PRO A 189 24.57 5.21 -10.95
CA PRO A 189 23.42 6.12 -10.95
C PRO A 189 22.06 5.42 -11.00
N ALA A 190 21.98 4.26 -11.65
CA ALA A 190 20.74 3.49 -11.77
C ALA A 190 20.23 2.92 -10.43
N LEU A 191 21.05 2.96 -9.36
CA LEU A 191 20.79 2.37 -8.05
C LEU A 191 20.96 3.37 -6.88
N GLU A 192 21.05 4.68 -7.14
CA GLU A 192 21.33 5.70 -6.11
C GLU A 192 20.34 5.65 -4.92
N ASP A 193 19.07 5.39 -5.17
CA ASP A 193 18.00 5.28 -4.15
C ASP A 193 17.58 3.81 -3.86
N ALA A 194 18.46 2.85 -4.16
CA ALA A 194 18.17 1.43 -4.01
C ALA A 194 18.27 0.89 -2.57
N GLY A 195 18.87 1.66 -1.67
CA GLY A 195 19.10 1.25 -0.28
C GLY A 195 17.81 0.94 0.49
N TYR A 196 17.93 0.20 1.59
CA TYR A 196 16.80 -0.10 2.47
C TYR A 196 16.18 1.20 3.01
N PRO A 197 14.91 1.53 2.68
CA PRO A 197 14.30 2.81 3.05
C PRO A 197 14.18 3.02 4.57
N GLY A 198 14.18 1.95 5.36
CA GLY A 198 14.10 2.00 6.82
C GLY A 198 12.72 1.70 7.38
N VAL A 199 12.68 1.14 8.59
CA VAL A 199 11.44 0.69 9.27
C VAL A 199 10.40 1.81 9.42
N LYS A 200 10.84 3.07 9.59
CA LYS A 200 9.93 4.23 9.69
C LYS A 200 9.09 4.48 8.43
N HIS A 201 9.53 3.97 7.29
CA HIS A 201 8.86 4.07 5.99
C HIS A 201 7.99 2.85 5.67
N ASP A 202 7.98 1.83 6.54
CA ASP A 202 7.06 0.71 6.48
C ASP A 202 5.77 1.03 7.25
N GLN A 203 4.83 1.70 6.57
CA GLN A 203 3.59 2.21 7.18
C GLN A 203 2.38 1.48 6.61
N LEU A 204 1.80 0.57 7.39
CA LEU A 204 0.51 -0.05 7.09
C LEU A 204 -0.59 0.74 7.80
N PHE A 205 -1.49 1.36 7.06
CA PHE A 205 -2.65 2.04 7.63
C PHE A 205 -3.83 1.07 7.81
N LYS A 206 -4.72 1.39 8.75
CA LYS A 206 -6.00 0.69 8.94
C LYS A 206 -6.80 0.68 7.64
N SER A 207 -7.43 -0.45 7.31
CA SER A 207 -8.10 -0.64 6.02
C SER A 207 -9.26 0.31 5.74
N ASP A 208 -9.88 0.89 6.78
CA ASP A 208 -10.96 1.87 6.68
C ASP A 208 -10.46 3.32 6.52
N TYR A 209 -9.15 3.56 6.67
CA TYR A 209 -8.55 4.88 6.50
C TYR A 209 -8.14 5.09 5.04
N ARG A 210 -8.61 6.18 4.44
CA ARG A 210 -8.20 6.58 3.09
C ARG A 210 -7.12 7.65 3.15
N HIS A 211 -6.23 7.60 2.17
CA HIS A 211 -5.20 8.60 1.97
C HIS A 211 -5.82 10.00 1.85
N SER A 212 -5.30 10.94 2.63
CA SER A 212 -5.86 12.28 2.80
C SER A 212 -5.63 13.16 1.57
N SER A 213 -4.37 13.34 1.17
CA SER A 213 -3.96 14.16 0.02
C SER A 213 -2.44 14.11 -0.20
N GLY A 214 -1.99 14.53 -1.40
CA GLY A 214 -0.57 14.62 -1.76
C GLY A 214 0.02 13.31 -2.30
N GLU A 215 1.29 13.37 -2.70
CA GLU A 215 2.01 12.25 -3.33
C GLU A 215 2.58 11.22 -2.33
N ASN A 216 2.55 11.54 -1.04
CA ASN A 216 3.09 10.71 0.04
C ASN A 216 2.25 10.83 1.31
N CYS A 217 2.52 9.97 2.29
CA CYS A 217 1.75 9.89 3.54
C CYS A 217 2.19 10.89 4.62
N SER A 218 2.82 12.02 4.28
CA SER A 218 3.25 13.03 5.27
C SER A 218 2.06 13.72 5.96
N SER A 219 0.96 13.92 5.23
CA SER A 219 -0.28 14.55 5.72
C SER A 219 -1.25 13.56 6.38
N CYS A 220 -0.95 12.26 6.35
CA CYS A 220 -1.80 11.22 6.90
C CYS A 220 -1.72 11.16 8.42
N ASP A 221 -2.84 10.86 9.05
CA ASP A 221 -2.94 10.68 10.49
C ASP A 221 -2.16 9.44 10.94
N LYS A 222 -1.04 9.68 11.63
CA LYS A 222 -0.15 8.61 12.12
C LYS A 222 -0.81 7.74 13.20
N ALA A 223 -1.88 8.20 13.86
CA ALA A 223 -2.67 7.39 14.78
C ALA A 223 -3.49 6.30 14.06
N ARG A 224 -3.61 6.37 12.72
CA ARG A 224 -4.28 5.38 11.87
C ARG A 224 -3.33 4.30 11.34
N ILE A 225 -2.05 4.34 11.72
CA ILE A 225 -1.08 3.28 11.39
C ILE A 225 -1.34 2.06 12.30
N GLU A 226 -1.33 0.87 11.72
CA GLU A 226 -1.45 -0.39 12.42
C GLU A 226 -0.23 -0.63 13.33
N THR A 227 -0.49 -1.00 14.58
CA THR A 227 0.58 -1.36 15.51
C THR A 227 1.06 -2.77 15.21
N ARG A 228 2.34 -2.90 14.83
CA ARG A 228 2.96 -4.18 14.44
C ARG A 228 4.12 -4.51 15.36
N GLY A 229 4.32 -5.80 15.64
CA GLY A 229 5.43 -6.26 16.47
C GLY A 229 6.80 -5.93 15.85
N VAL A 230 7.82 -5.72 16.67
CA VAL A 230 9.18 -5.48 16.17
C VAL A 230 9.75 -6.77 15.58
N ARG A 231 10.23 -6.72 14.34
CA ARG A 231 10.97 -7.85 13.74
C ARG A 231 12.39 -7.90 14.32
N LYS A 232 12.89 -9.12 14.55
CA LYS A 232 14.28 -9.36 14.96
C LYS A 232 15.30 -9.04 13.86
N THR A 233 14.85 -8.88 12.62
CA THR A 233 15.68 -8.64 11.44
C THR A 233 15.05 -7.57 10.56
N THR A 234 15.89 -6.78 9.90
CA THR A 234 15.50 -5.84 8.84
C THR A 234 15.64 -6.44 7.44
N ARG A 235 16.12 -7.69 7.33
CA ARG A 235 16.23 -8.41 6.06
C ARG A 235 14.86 -8.74 5.48
N SER A 236 14.77 -8.73 4.16
CA SER A 236 13.61 -9.23 3.41
C SER A 236 13.27 -10.66 3.78
N ILE A 237 11.99 -10.94 3.95
CA ILE A 237 11.44 -12.27 4.20
C ILE A 237 10.68 -12.74 2.97
N VAL A 238 10.80 -14.03 2.65
CA VAL A 238 10.07 -14.65 1.54
C VAL A 238 8.77 -15.23 2.06
N HIS A 239 7.67 -14.83 1.43
CA HIS A 239 6.32 -15.35 1.63
C HIS A 239 5.89 -16.14 0.41
N TYR A 240 5.09 -17.18 0.63
CA TYR A 240 4.60 -18.07 -0.41
C TYR A 240 3.08 -18.00 -0.45
N GLY A 241 2.51 -17.40 -1.49
CA GLY A 241 1.07 -17.14 -1.54
C GLY A 241 0.51 -16.98 -2.95
N LEU A 242 -0.81 -16.81 -3.01
CA LEU A 242 -1.53 -16.54 -4.24
C LEU A 242 -1.28 -15.10 -4.69
N ILE A 243 -0.95 -14.91 -5.96
CA ILE A 243 -0.74 -13.59 -6.56
C ILE A 243 -1.96 -13.22 -7.39
N ALA A 244 -2.58 -12.09 -7.10
CA ALA A 244 -3.69 -11.56 -7.86
C ALA A 244 -3.18 -10.65 -8.98
N SER A 245 -3.55 -10.98 -10.22
CA SER A 245 -3.14 -10.29 -11.44
C SER A 245 -4.33 -9.65 -12.16
N GLY A 246 -4.14 -8.50 -12.80
CA GLY A 246 -5.19 -7.87 -13.60
C GLY A 246 -4.79 -6.51 -14.17
N ASN A 247 -5.56 -5.97 -15.10
CA ASN A 247 -5.28 -4.67 -15.72
C ASN A 247 -5.68 -3.47 -14.84
N ALA A 248 -6.44 -3.71 -13.77
CA ALA A 248 -6.74 -2.68 -12.78
C ALA A 248 -5.60 -2.54 -11.76
N VAL A 249 -5.35 -1.31 -11.28
CA VAL A 249 -4.46 -1.10 -10.12
C VAL A 249 -5.29 -1.30 -8.85
N MET A 250 -4.91 -2.24 -7.98
CA MET A 250 -5.54 -2.36 -6.67
C MET A 250 -5.15 -1.17 -5.76
N ARG A 251 -6.11 -0.30 -5.46
CA ARG A 251 -5.99 0.84 -4.53
C ARG A 251 -7.02 0.83 -3.40
N SER A 252 -7.89 -0.19 -3.35
CA SER A 252 -8.92 -0.33 -2.32
C SER A 252 -8.46 -1.34 -1.29
N SER A 253 -8.09 -0.86 -0.10
CA SER A 253 -7.76 -1.69 1.07
C SER A 253 -8.88 -2.66 1.43
N ILE A 254 -10.13 -2.22 1.32
CA ILE A 254 -11.32 -3.06 1.56
C ILE A 254 -11.38 -4.21 0.54
N ARG A 255 -11.26 -3.90 -0.75
CA ARG A 255 -11.32 -4.92 -1.80
C ARG A 255 -10.12 -5.86 -1.77
N ARG A 256 -8.93 -5.33 -1.45
CA ARG A 256 -7.71 -6.09 -1.19
C ARG A 256 -7.94 -7.10 -0.06
N ASP A 257 -8.53 -6.66 1.05
CA ASP A 257 -8.81 -7.50 2.21
C ASP A 257 -9.86 -8.57 1.91
N GLU A 258 -10.92 -8.24 1.16
CA GLU A 258 -11.91 -9.22 0.69
C GLU A 258 -11.25 -10.35 -0.12
N LEU A 259 -10.36 -10.00 -1.07
CA LEU A 259 -9.66 -10.99 -1.90
C LEU A 259 -8.61 -11.77 -1.10
N ARG A 260 -7.92 -11.13 -0.15
CA ARG A 260 -7.01 -11.80 0.79
C ARG A 260 -7.77 -12.85 1.59
N ASP A 261 -8.92 -12.50 2.15
CA ASP A 261 -9.64 -13.37 3.08
C ASP A 261 -10.42 -14.46 2.34
N ALA A 262 -11.00 -14.16 1.18
CA ALA A 262 -11.74 -15.13 0.39
C ALA A 262 -10.85 -16.12 -0.39
N TRP A 263 -9.71 -15.67 -0.92
CA TRP A 263 -8.86 -16.47 -1.82
C TRP A 263 -7.46 -16.75 -1.29
N GLY A 264 -7.05 -16.11 -0.18
CA GLY A 264 -5.68 -16.21 0.32
C GLY A 264 -4.67 -15.39 -0.51
N VAL A 265 -5.12 -14.35 -1.21
CA VAL A 265 -4.24 -13.44 -1.97
C VAL A 265 -3.22 -12.81 -1.03
N ALA A 266 -1.94 -12.88 -1.41
CA ALA A 266 -0.82 -12.31 -0.67
C ALA A 266 -0.21 -11.08 -1.36
N CYS A 267 -0.38 -10.97 -2.67
CA CYS A 267 0.21 -9.90 -3.49
C CYS A 267 -0.69 -9.56 -4.68
N PHE A 268 -0.63 -8.31 -5.12
CA PHE A 268 -1.27 -7.81 -6.34
C PHE A 268 -0.22 -7.28 -7.32
N GLU A 269 -0.39 -7.59 -8.60
CA GLU A 269 0.44 -7.11 -9.73
C GLU A 269 -0.42 -7.06 -11.02
N MET A 270 0.14 -6.66 -12.17
CA MET A 270 -0.68 -6.24 -13.32
C MET A 270 -0.42 -6.95 -14.65
N GLU A 271 0.51 -7.90 -14.73
CA GLU A 271 0.94 -8.42 -16.03
C GLU A 271 0.86 -9.95 -16.13
N ALA A 272 0.95 -10.70 -15.03
CA ALA A 272 1.05 -12.17 -15.09
C ALA A 272 -0.15 -12.84 -15.77
N ALA A 273 -1.37 -12.34 -15.56
CA ALA A 273 -2.58 -12.87 -16.17
C ALA A 273 -2.52 -12.93 -17.71
N GLY A 274 -1.78 -12.03 -18.36
CA GLY A 274 -1.66 -12.00 -19.82
C GLY A 274 -0.77 -13.10 -20.40
N LEU A 275 0.16 -13.63 -19.59
CA LEU A 275 1.25 -14.45 -20.10
C LEU A 275 1.28 -15.87 -19.53
N MET A 276 0.67 -16.13 -18.36
CA MET A 276 0.83 -17.41 -17.65
C MET A 276 0.42 -18.64 -18.45
N ASP A 277 -0.52 -18.49 -19.39
CA ASP A 277 -1.01 -19.62 -20.19
C ASP A 277 -0.09 -20.01 -21.36
N ALA A 278 0.65 -19.04 -21.92
CA ALA A 278 1.58 -19.26 -23.04
C ALA A 278 3.04 -19.33 -22.58
N PHE A 279 3.39 -18.63 -21.50
CA PHE A 279 4.73 -18.56 -20.95
C PHE A 279 4.80 -19.33 -19.64
N PRO A 280 5.42 -20.52 -19.62
CA PRO A 280 5.55 -21.30 -18.42
C PRO A 280 6.54 -20.62 -17.46
N CYS A 281 6.04 -19.79 -16.55
CA CYS A 281 6.87 -19.00 -15.66
C CYS A 281 6.47 -19.10 -14.19
N LEU A 282 7.40 -18.65 -13.33
CA LEU A 282 7.13 -18.37 -11.93
C LEU A 282 7.07 -16.87 -11.69
N VAL A 283 6.05 -16.40 -10.97
CA VAL A 283 5.89 -15.00 -10.58
C VAL A 283 6.54 -14.74 -9.21
N ILE A 284 7.37 -13.70 -9.14
CA ILE A 284 8.13 -13.29 -7.95
C ILE A 284 7.99 -11.78 -7.80
N ARG A 285 7.41 -11.32 -6.69
CA ARG A 285 7.11 -9.91 -6.44
C ARG A 285 7.75 -9.39 -5.17
N GLY A 286 8.55 -8.34 -5.29
CA GLY A 286 9.01 -7.54 -4.16
C GLY A 286 7.90 -6.58 -3.73
N ILE A 287 7.63 -6.50 -2.43
CA ILE A 287 6.50 -5.71 -1.93
C ILE A 287 6.88 -4.24 -1.81
N CYS A 288 6.31 -3.38 -2.65
CA CYS A 288 6.61 -1.95 -2.69
C CYS A 288 5.49 -1.04 -2.17
N ASP A 289 4.27 -1.57 -2.05
CA ASP A 289 3.13 -0.90 -1.43
C ASP A 289 2.17 -1.93 -0.80
N TYR A 290 1.08 -1.48 -0.18
CA TYR A 290 0.08 -2.35 0.46
C TYR A 290 -1.22 -2.50 -0.33
N SER A 291 -1.22 -2.26 -1.63
CA SER A 291 -2.41 -2.35 -2.49
C SER A 291 -3.60 -1.52 -1.99
N ASP A 292 -3.32 -0.37 -1.39
CA ASP A 292 -4.31 0.55 -0.84
C ASP A 292 -4.15 1.95 -1.45
N SER A 293 -4.74 2.96 -0.82
CA SER A 293 -4.64 4.34 -1.26
C SER A 293 -3.32 5.03 -0.89
N HIS A 294 -2.50 4.43 -0.02
CA HIS A 294 -1.30 5.04 0.59
C HIS A 294 -0.02 4.75 -0.20
N LYS A 295 -0.14 4.53 -1.51
CA LYS A 295 0.98 4.12 -2.38
C LYS A 295 2.02 5.23 -2.51
N HIS A 296 3.30 4.84 -2.41
CA HIS A 296 4.43 5.71 -2.69
C HIS A 296 5.61 4.89 -3.24
N LYS A 297 6.46 5.51 -4.06
CA LYS A 297 7.46 4.77 -4.85
C LYS A 297 8.78 4.45 -4.15
N ILE A 298 9.02 4.97 -2.94
CA ILE A 298 10.34 4.84 -2.27
C ILE A 298 10.80 3.40 -2.01
N TRP A 299 9.88 2.43 -1.97
CA TRP A 299 10.25 1.01 -1.81
C TRP A 299 10.48 0.29 -3.13
N GLN A 300 10.09 0.85 -4.29
CA GLN A 300 10.19 0.14 -5.57
C GLN A 300 11.62 -0.31 -5.90
N PRO A 301 12.67 0.52 -5.76
CA PRO A 301 14.04 0.09 -6.03
C PRO A 301 14.49 -1.07 -5.14
N TYR A 302 14.37 -0.94 -3.82
CA TYR A 302 14.78 -1.98 -2.87
C TYR A 302 13.96 -3.28 -3.05
N ALA A 303 12.65 -3.16 -3.24
CA ALA A 303 11.77 -4.30 -3.43
C ALA A 303 12.09 -5.07 -4.72
N ALA A 304 12.40 -4.35 -5.81
CA ALA A 304 12.82 -4.96 -7.07
C ALA A 304 14.10 -5.77 -6.90
N ILE A 305 15.09 -5.24 -6.16
CA ILE A 305 16.35 -5.93 -5.85
C ILE A 305 16.08 -7.17 -5.00
N ALA A 306 15.24 -7.07 -3.97
CA ALA A 306 14.90 -8.22 -3.14
C ALA A 306 14.26 -9.36 -3.96
N ALA A 307 13.33 -9.02 -4.86
CA ALA A 307 12.69 -9.97 -5.77
C ALA A 307 13.69 -10.62 -6.73
N ALA A 308 14.56 -9.81 -7.36
CA ALA A 308 15.57 -10.29 -8.28
C ALA A 308 16.64 -11.15 -7.59
N ALA A 309 17.05 -10.79 -6.37
CA ALA A 309 17.98 -11.58 -5.57
C ALA A 309 17.39 -12.95 -5.20
N TYR A 310 16.11 -13.00 -4.84
CA TYR A 310 15.41 -14.27 -4.62
C TYR A 310 15.35 -15.13 -5.89
N ALA A 311 15.06 -14.51 -7.04
CA ALA A 311 15.02 -15.19 -8.32
C ALA A 311 16.40 -15.76 -8.73
N LYS A 312 17.49 -15.00 -8.49
CA LYS A 312 18.86 -15.49 -8.69
C LYS A 312 19.17 -16.68 -7.77
N ASP A 313 18.74 -16.63 -6.52
CA ASP A 313 18.87 -17.75 -5.58
C ASP A 313 18.13 -19.00 -6.05
N LEU A 314 16.92 -18.82 -6.60
CA LEU A 314 16.15 -19.92 -7.18
C LEU A 314 16.91 -20.58 -8.34
N LEU A 315 17.50 -19.78 -9.23
CA LEU A 315 18.30 -20.27 -10.34
C LEU A 315 19.55 -21.04 -9.87
N ARG A 316 20.18 -20.65 -8.75
CA ARG A 316 21.33 -21.38 -8.17
C ARG A 316 20.97 -22.81 -7.74
N ILE A 317 19.72 -23.04 -7.35
CA ILE A 317 19.23 -24.37 -6.94
C ILE A 317 18.96 -25.25 -8.16
N ILE A 318 18.63 -24.67 -9.31
CA ILE A 318 18.29 -25.40 -10.53
C ILE A 318 19.58 -25.73 -11.29
N HIS A 319 19.84 -27.02 -11.51
CA HIS A 319 20.99 -27.41 -12.32
C HIS A 319 20.70 -27.16 -13.82
N PRO A 320 21.66 -26.68 -14.64
CA PRO A 320 21.45 -26.46 -16.09
C PRO A 320 20.87 -27.68 -16.83
N LYS A 321 21.34 -28.89 -16.49
CA LYS A 321 20.78 -30.15 -17.01
C LYS A 321 19.29 -30.36 -16.73
N GLU A 322 18.77 -29.87 -15.60
CA GLU A 322 17.32 -29.91 -15.32
C GLU A 322 16.55 -28.96 -16.25
N VAL A 323 17.15 -27.81 -16.60
CA VAL A 323 16.59 -26.87 -17.58
C VAL A 323 16.53 -27.54 -18.95
N GLU A 324 17.61 -28.14 -19.43
CA GLU A 324 17.67 -28.84 -20.72
C GLU A 324 16.57 -29.90 -20.89
N THR A 325 16.28 -30.65 -19.81
CA THR A 325 15.23 -31.69 -19.80
C THR A 325 13.81 -31.15 -19.59
N THR A 326 13.66 -29.86 -19.27
CA THR A 326 12.35 -29.24 -19.12
C THR A 326 11.72 -29.07 -20.50
N PRO A 327 10.45 -29.44 -20.71
CA PRO A 327 9.78 -29.27 -22.00
C PRO A 327 9.77 -27.81 -22.44
N ALA A 328 10.00 -27.57 -23.73
CA ALA A 328 9.87 -26.24 -24.31
C ALA A 328 8.42 -25.71 -24.18
N PRO A 329 8.22 -24.39 -24.03
CA PRO A 329 6.91 -23.75 -24.09
C PRO A 329 6.18 -24.14 -25.38
N LYS A 330 4.89 -24.46 -25.27
CA LYS A 330 4.02 -24.62 -26.44
C LYS A 330 3.57 -23.24 -26.90
N ILE A 331 4.30 -22.65 -27.85
CA ILE A 331 3.82 -21.43 -28.53
C ILE A 331 2.68 -21.89 -29.47
N PRO A 332 1.45 -21.35 -29.35
CA PRO A 332 0.42 -21.60 -30.35
C PRO A 332 0.94 -21.14 -31.71
N ASP A 333 0.87 -22.01 -32.73
CA ASP A 333 1.17 -21.59 -34.09
C ASP A 333 0.30 -20.37 -34.43
N PRO A 334 0.84 -19.34 -35.11
CA PRO A 334 -0.01 -18.31 -35.68
C PRO A 334 -1.07 -19.01 -36.56
N PRO A 335 -2.34 -18.56 -36.55
CA PRO A 335 -3.38 -19.19 -37.34
C PRO A 335 -2.88 -19.33 -38.77
N LYS A 336 -2.76 -20.58 -39.25
CA LYS A 336 -2.26 -20.84 -40.61
C LYS A 336 -3.12 -19.99 -41.56
N PRO A 337 -2.52 -19.17 -42.45
CA PRO A 337 -3.29 -18.57 -43.52
C PRO A 337 -3.99 -19.73 -44.22
N SER A 338 -5.33 -19.70 -44.25
CA SER A 338 -6.11 -20.77 -44.84
C SER A 338 -5.58 -21.01 -46.24
N GLN A 339 -4.90 -22.13 -46.45
CA GLN A 339 -4.64 -22.62 -47.79
C GLN A 339 -6.02 -22.89 -48.36
N ALA A 340 -6.48 -21.99 -49.24
CA ALA A 340 -7.59 -22.24 -50.12
C ALA A 340 -7.16 -23.36 -51.08
N ASN A 341 -7.17 -24.59 -50.58
CA ASN A 341 -7.06 -25.77 -51.40
C ASN A 341 -8.39 -25.85 -52.15
N GLY A 342 -8.33 -25.55 -53.44
CA GLY A 342 -9.44 -25.67 -54.37
C GLY A 342 -9.85 -27.12 -54.57
N GLU A 343 -10.55 -27.69 -53.59
CA GLU A 343 -11.49 -28.77 -53.85
C GLU A 343 -12.90 -28.19 -53.99
N PRO A 344 -13.70 -28.66 -54.97
CA PRO A 344 -15.02 -28.11 -55.21
C PRO A 344 -15.93 -28.44 -54.04
N ILE A 345 -16.22 -27.43 -53.22
CA ILE A 345 -17.25 -27.52 -52.19
C ILE A 345 -18.59 -27.70 -52.89
N GLY A 346 -19.23 -28.83 -52.64
CA GLY A 346 -20.58 -29.13 -53.09
C GLY A 346 -21.51 -27.96 -52.77
N HIS A 347 -22.34 -27.61 -53.75
CA HIS A 347 -23.31 -26.52 -53.72
C HIS A 347 -23.97 -26.34 -52.34
N ALA A 348 -23.50 -25.33 -51.59
CA ALA A 348 -24.26 -24.77 -50.48
C ALA A 348 -25.47 -24.04 -51.08
N SER A 349 -26.67 -24.39 -50.61
CA SER A 349 -27.92 -23.79 -51.07
C SER A 349 -27.91 -22.25 -50.91
N PRO A 350 -28.51 -21.49 -51.83
CA PRO A 350 -28.40 -20.03 -51.88
C PRO A 350 -28.96 -19.24 -50.68
N LEU A 351 -29.61 -19.92 -49.72
CA LEU A 351 -30.34 -19.30 -48.62
C LEU A 351 -29.42 -18.78 -47.49
N GLY A 352 -28.30 -19.45 -47.18
CA GLY A 352 -27.46 -19.09 -46.02
C GLY A 352 -26.50 -17.89 -46.22
N ALA A 353 -26.13 -17.58 -47.47
CA ALA A 353 -25.18 -16.50 -47.76
C ALA A 353 -25.82 -15.10 -47.70
N ALA A 354 -27.14 -15.02 -47.93
CA ALA A 354 -27.91 -13.78 -47.78
C ALA A 354 -28.10 -13.43 -46.29
N ASP A 355 -28.39 -14.43 -45.47
CA ASP A 355 -28.56 -14.27 -44.01
C ASP A 355 -27.25 -13.81 -43.34
N LEU A 356 -26.11 -14.40 -43.72
CA LEU A 356 -24.79 -14.00 -43.21
C LEU A 356 -24.37 -12.58 -43.63
N ARG A 357 -24.82 -12.09 -44.79
CA ARG A 357 -24.58 -10.70 -45.20
C ARG A 357 -25.46 -9.75 -44.41
N ALA A 358 -26.73 -10.09 -44.20
CA ALA A 358 -27.65 -9.31 -43.38
C ALA A 358 -27.16 -9.23 -41.93
N ASP A 359 -26.63 -10.30 -41.37
CA ASP A 359 -26.09 -10.32 -40.00
C ASP A 359 -24.80 -9.50 -39.88
N ASN A 360 -23.91 -9.55 -40.89
CA ASN A 360 -22.73 -8.69 -40.91
C ASN A 360 -23.07 -7.20 -41.04
N GLU A 361 -24.11 -6.85 -41.79
CA GLU A 361 -24.59 -5.47 -41.89
C GLU A 361 -25.20 -4.99 -40.56
N ARG A 362 -25.96 -5.86 -39.86
CA ARG A 362 -26.48 -5.56 -38.52
C ARG A 362 -25.36 -5.33 -37.51
N LEU A 363 -24.34 -6.19 -37.50
CA LEU A 363 -23.19 -6.06 -36.59
C LEU A 363 -22.40 -4.78 -36.86
N ARG A 364 -22.26 -4.36 -38.13
CA ARG A 364 -21.65 -3.08 -38.48
C ARG A 364 -22.45 -1.90 -37.96
N ALA A 365 -23.77 -1.91 -38.15
CA ALA A 365 -24.65 -0.86 -37.65
C ALA A 365 -24.65 -0.79 -36.10
N GLU A 366 -24.61 -1.93 -35.43
CA GLU A 366 -24.50 -2.00 -33.96
C GLU A 366 -23.15 -1.48 -33.47
N THR A 367 -22.07 -1.80 -34.18
CA THR A 367 -20.72 -1.28 -33.87
C THR A 367 -20.65 0.24 -34.00
N GLU A 368 -21.26 0.81 -35.05
CA GLU A 368 -21.32 2.28 -35.22
C GLU A 368 -22.17 2.95 -34.13
N ARG A 369 -23.29 2.32 -33.76
CA ARG A 369 -24.14 2.82 -32.66
C ARG A 369 -23.38 2.85 -31.33
N LEU A 370 -22.66 1.78 -30.99
CA LEU A 370 -21.85 1.72 -29.78
C LEU A 370 -20.70 2.72 -29.78
N ARG A 371 -20.10 3.00 -30.95
CA ARG A 371 -19.08 4.07 -31.08
C ARG A 371 -19.66 5.45 -30.80
N ALA A 372 -20.84 5.77 -31.35
CA ALA A 372 -21.50 7.04 -31.09
C ALA A 372 -21.90 7.21 -29.62
N GLU A 373 -22.34 6.12 -28.97
CA GLU A 373 -22.64 6.11 -27.54
C GLU A 373 -21.39 6.32 -26.67
N ALA A 374 -20.27 5.70 -27.04
CA ALA A 374 -18.98 5.90 -26.37
C ALA A 374 -18.46 7.33 -26.50
N GLU A 375 -18.64 7.99 -27.65
CA GLU A 375 -18.29 9.40 -27.83
C GLU A 375 -19.15 10.32 -26.97
N LYS A 376 -20.46 10.05 -26.86
CA LYS A 376 -21.36 10.81 -25.99
C LYS A 376 -20.95 10.68 -24.52
N LEU A 377 -20.62 9.47 -24.07
CA LEU A 377 -20.14 9.22 -22.70
C LEU A 377 -18.79 9.91 -22.42
N ARG A 378 -17.90 9.99 -23.42
CA ARG A 378 -16.64 10.75 -23.29
C ARG A 378 -16.89 12.24 -23.12
N ALA A 379 -17.79 12.83 -23.91
CA ALA A 379 -18.16 14.24 -23.77
C ALA A 379 -18.81 14.54 -22.41
N GLU A 380 -19.66 13.63 -21.91
CA GLU A 380 -20.27 13.75 -20.58
C GLU A 380 -19.22 13.66 -19.47
N ALA A 381 -18.25 12.73 -19.58
CA ALA A 381 -17.14 12.62 -18.65
C ALA A 381 -16.24 13.87 -18.63
N GLU A 382 -16.01 14.52 -19.78
CA GLU A 382 -15.28 15.78 -19.85
C GLU A 382 -16.04 16.93 -19.17
N MET A 383 -17.35 17.03 -19.34
CA MET A 383 -18.17 18.01 -18.62
C MET A 383 -18.13 17.80 -17.10
N LEU A 384 -18.23 16.54 -16.65
CA LEU A 384 -18.13 16.21 -15.23
C LEU A 384 -16.75 16.56 -14.65
N ARG A 385 -15.67 16.34 -15.41
CA ARG A 385 -14.31 16.78 -15.01
C ARG A 385 -14.20 18.29 -14.91
N ALA A 386 -14.80 19.03 -15.85
CA ALA A 386 -14.83 20.50 -15.79
C ALA A 386 -15.64 21.02 -14.60
N GLN A 387 -16.75 20.37 -14.25
CA GLN A 387 -17.52 20.69 -13.04
C GLN A 387 -16.73 20.39 -11.76
N ALA A 388 -16.06 19.23 -11.70
CA ALA A 388 -15.21 18.87 -10.57
C ALA A 388 -14.07 19.88 -10.36
N ALA A 389 -13.44 20.35 -11.44
CA ALA A 389 -12.41 21.39 -11.37
C ALA A 389 -12.94 22.74 -10.84
N LYS A 390 -14.17 23.12 -11.21
CA LYS A 390 -14.82 24.33 -10.67
C LYS A 390 -15.10 24.19 -9.18
N LEU A 391 -15.66 23.06 -8.75
CA LEU A 391 -15.92 22.78 -7.33
C LEU A 391 -14.63 22.75 -6.52
N GLN A 392 -13.54 22.22 -7.07
CA GLN A 392 -12.23 22.23 -6.42
C GLN A 392 -11.74 23.66 -6.21
N ALA A 393 -11.81 24.53 -7.23
CA ALA A 393 -11.41 25.92 -7.12
C ALA A 393 -12.26 26.71 -6.11
N GLU A 394 -13.55 26.39 -5.99
CA GLU A 394 -14.43 26.98 -4.98
C GLU A 394 -14.09 26.50 -3.56
N ASN A 395 -13.75 25.22 -3.41
CA ASN A 395 -13.28 24.66 -2.14
C ASN A 395 -11.97 25.32 -1.68
N ASP A 396 -11.04 25.56 -2.60
CA ASP A 396 -9.76 26.21 -2.31
C ASP A 396 -9.96 27.67 -1.87
N LYS A 397 -10.93 28.39 -2.45
CA LYS A 397 -11.32 29.73 -2.00
C LYS A 397 -11.89 29.71 -0.58
N LEU A 398 -12.80 28.79 -0.29
CA LEU A 398 -13.39 28.65 1.05
C LEU A 398 -12.33 28.30 2.11
N ARG A 399 -11.33 27.48 1.76
CA ARG A 399 -10.19 27.20 2.63
C ARG A 399 -9.38 28.44 2.94
N ALA A 400 -9.04 29.23 1.94
CA ALA A 400 -8.31 30.49 2.12
C ALA A 400 -9.09 31.50 3.00
N GLU A 401 -10.42 31.54 2.87
CA GLU A 401 -11.28 32.37 3.71
C GLU A 401 -11.32 31.86 5.16
N THR A 402 -11.39 30.55 5.35
CA THR A 402 -11.37 29.92 6.68
C THR A 402 -10.05 30.18 7.40
N GLU A 403 -8.92 30.14 6.69
CA GLU A 403 -7.60 30.48 7.25
C GLU A 403 -7.50 31.95 7.67
N LYS A 404 -8.05 32.87 6.86
CA LYS A 404 -8.12 34.30 7.23
C LYS A 404 -8.93 34.53 8.50
N LEU A 405 -10.12 33.92 8.58
CA LEU A 405 -10.97 34.02 9.78
C LEU A 405 -10.29 33.43 11.02
N ARG A 406 -9.53 32.34 10.85
CA ARG A 406 -8.75 31.75 11.93
C ARG A 406 -7.65 32.70 12.42
N ALA A 407 -6.91 33.32 11.50
CA ALA A 407 -5.87 34.29 11.85
C ALA A 407 -6.45 35.55 12.52
N GLU A 408 -7.63 36.01 12.10
CA GLU A 408 -8.36 37.11 12.75
C GLU A 408 -8.84 36.73 14.16
N ASN A 409 -9.35 35.51 14.35
CA ASN A 409 -9.74 35.00 15.66
C ASN A 409 -8.55 34.87 16.62
N GLU A 410 -7.39 34.40 16.13
CA GLU A 410 -6.17 34.33 16.92
C GLU A 410 -5.66 35.74 17.32
N LYS A 411 -5.73 36.73 16.41
CA LYS A 411 -5.41 38.14 16.73
C LYS A 411 -6.37 38.73 17.77
N SER A 412 -7.66 38.46 17.63
CA SER A 412 -8.68 38.87 18.61
C SER A 412 -8.45 38.21 19.96
N ALA A 413 -8.09 36.92 20.00
CA ALA A 413 -7.74 36.21 21.23
C ALA A 413 -6.50 36.80 21.93
N THR A 414 -5.49 37.25 21.19
CA THR A 414 -4.32 37.94 21.76
C THR A 414 -4.60 39.37 22.25
N SER A 415 -5.68 40.01 21.79
CA SER A 415 -6.08 41.35 22.26
C SER A 415 -6.93 41.33 23.55
N ILE A 416 -7.38 40.15 23.97
CA ILE A 416 -8.05 39.96 25.26
C ILE A 416 -6.96 39.87 26.33
N LYS A 417 -6.72 40.98 27.06
CA LYS A 417 -5.87 40.98 28.26
C LYS A 417 -6.38 39.91 29.23
N GLN A 418 -5.56 38.90 29.52
CA GLN A 418 -5.81 37.97 30.61
C GLN A 418 -5.97 38.80 31.91
N PRO A 419 -7.06 38.63 32.68
CA PRO A 419 -7.16 39.27 33.99
C PRO A 419 -6.04 38.73 34.88
N GLU A 420 -5.35 39.63 35.58
CA GLU A 420 -4.27 39.25 36.51
C GLU A 420 -4.75 38.20 37.51
N PRO A 421 -3.90 37.20 37.84
CA PRO A 421 -4.28 36.19 38.81
C PRO A 421 -4.57 36.82 40.18
N PRO A 422 -5.58 36.31 40.89
CA PRO A 422 -5.97 36.80 42.20
C PRO A 422 -4.83 36.72 43.22
N ARG A 423 -4.42 37.84 43.83
CA ARG A 423 -3.42 37.86 44.93
C ARG A 423 -4.11 37.74 46.29
N VAL A 424 -3.71 36.76 47.10
CA VAL A 424 -4.12 36.65 48.52
C VAL A 424 -3.47 37.80 49.29
N ARG A 425 -4.27 38.64 49.98
CA ARG A 425 -3.73 39.79 50.71
C ARG A 425 -3.49 39.53 52.20
N THR A 426 -4.39 38.81 52.86
CA THR A 426 -4.30 38.63 54.32
C THR A 426 -4.96 37.31 54.73
N VAL A 427 -4.29 36.55 55.60
CA VAL A 427 -4.86 35.45 56.37
C VAL A 427 -4.85 35.90 57.83
N THR A 428 -6.02 35.98 58.46
CA THR A 428 -6.13 36.38 59.87
C THR A 428 -6.93 35.34 60.62
N ILE A 429 -6.41 34.96 61.79
CA ILE A 429 -7.10 34.07 62.71
C ILE A 429 -7.85 34.94 63.72
N LEU A 430 -9.19 34.88 63.72
CA LEU A 430 -10.02 35.63 64.67
C LEU A 430 -10.64 34.68 65.69
N PRO A 431 -10.64 35.03 67.00
CA PRO A 431 -11.42 34.31 67.99
C PRO A 431 -12.92 34.53 67.75
N GLN A 432 -13.74 33.51 68.00
CA GLN A 432 -15.19 33.56 67.92
C GLN A 432 -15.68 34.50 69.02
N GLY A 433 -16.20 35.68 68.70
CA GLY A 433 -16.75 36.56 69.73
C GLY A 433 -18.15 37.01 69.41
N TYR A 434 -18.92 37.29 70.45
CA TYR A 434 -20.27 37.86 70.33
C TYR A 434 -20.26 39.29 70.87
N PHE A 435 -21.12 40.13 70.28
CA PHE A 435 -21.34 41.50 70.75
C PHE A 435 -22.57 41.54 71.64
N GLN A 436 -22.41 42.08 72.85
CA GLN A 436 -23.51 42.34 73.77
C GLN A 436 -23.32 43.71 74.41
N ASN A 437 -24.34 44.57 74.40
CA ASN A 437 -24.31 45.93 74.95
C ASN A 437 -23.11 46.79 74.49
N GLY A 438 -22.74 46.70 73.20
CA GLY A 438 -21.67 47.51 72.62
C GLY A 438 -20.23 47.08 72.95
N GLY A 439 -20.04 45.98 73.69
CA GLY A 439 -18.74 45.35 73.93
C GLY A 439 -18.55 44.04 73.15
N TYR A 440 -17.33 43.79 72.67
CA TYR A 440 -16.92 42.53 72.03
C TYR A 440 -16.33 41.57 73.06
N TYR A 441 -16.87 40.35 73.14
CA TYR A 441 -16.40 39.31 74.05
C TYR A 441 -15.80 38.15 73.24
N PRO A 442 -14.48 37.90 73.30
CA PRO A 442 -13.85 36.81 72.59
C PRO A 442 -14.09 35.46 73.28
N GLY A 443 -14.44 34.46 72.49
CA GLY A 443 -14.55 33.04 72.81
C GLY A 443 -13.40 32.23 72.20
N GLU A 444 -13.35 30.94 72.52
CA GLU A 444 -12.14 30.11 72.36
C GLU A 444 -11.93 29.53 70.93
N GLU A 445 -12.97 29.49 70.09
CA GLU A 445 -12.88 28.96 68.73
C GLU A 445 -12.18 29.94 67.77
N LYS A 446 -11.37 29.44 66.83
CA LYS A 446 -10.56 30.24 65.90
C LYS A 446 -11.04 30.05 64.45
N TYR A 447 -11.39 31.14 63.76
CA TYR A 447 -11.74 31.11 62.33
C TYR A 447 -10.58 31.55 61.45
N LEU A 448 -10.43 30.93 60.28
CA LEU A 448 -9.52 31.43 59.24
C LEU A 448 -10.30 32.36 58.31
N VAL A 449 -9.94 33.65 58.28
CA VAL A 449 -10.53 34.62 57.34
C VAL A 449 -9.55 34.88 56.20
N VAL A 450 -9.98 34.59 54.97
CA VAL A 450 -9.21 34.83 53.75
C VAL A 450 -9.93 35.88 52.92
N SER A 451 -9.24 36.97 52.60
CA SER A 451 -9.76 38.00 51.70
C SER A 451 -8.98 38.06 50.39
N TRP A 452 -9.71 38.19 49.30
CA TRP A 452 -9.15 38.35 47.96
C TRP A 452 -9.71 39.62 47.29
N GLN A 453 -8.87 40.28 46.49
CA GLN A 453 -9.24 41.43 45.69
C GLN A 453 -8.81 41.24 44.22
N SER A 454 -9.75 41.44 43.30
CA SER A 454 -9.47 41.53 41.86
C SER A 454 -10.11 42.80 41.29
N GLY A 455 -9.27 43.72 40.85
CA GLY A 455 -9.68 45.08 40.53
C GLY A 455 -10.34 45.78 41.74
N ASN A 456 -11.52 46.34 41.55
CA ASN A 456 -12.29 47.06 42.58
C ASN A 456 -13.20 46.17 43.44
N LYS A 457 -13.20 44.84 43.22
CA LYS A 457 -14.06 43.90 43.96
C LYS A 457 -13.26 43.19 45.05
N ARG A 458 -13.84 43.12 46.26
CA ARG A 458 -13.33 42.35 47.40
C ARG A 458 -14.31 41.26 47.80
N ASP A 459 -13.81 40.04 47.92
CA ASP A 459 -14.53 38.90 48.49
C ASP A 459 -13.83 38.45 49.78
N VAL A 460 -14.62 38.14 50.82
CA VAL A 460 -14.14 37.71 52.14
C VAL A 460 -14.77 36.35 52.48
N TRP A 461 -13.92 35.41 52.88
CA TRP A 461 -14.30 34.03 53.18
C TRP A 461 -13.91 33.71 54.62
N ALA A 462 -14.81 33.09 55.39
CA ALA A 462 -14.56 32.58 56.73
C ALA A 462 -14.62 31.05 56.70
N ILE A 463 -13.60 30.39 57.25
CA ILE A 463 -13.44 28.93 57.28
C ILE A 463 -13.51 28.46 58.75
N HIS A 464 -14.33 27.45 59.02
CA HIS A 464 -14.53 26.82 60.34
C HIS A 464 -14.43 25.30 60.25
N ASP A 465 -14.08 24.62 61.35
CA ASP A 465 -13.78 23.18 61.40
C ASP A 465 -15.03 22.29 61.61
N ASP A 466 -16.08 22.78 62.29
CA ASP A 466 -17.25 21.94 62.61
C ASP A 466 -18.46 22.13 61.69
N ASN A 467 -19.13 21.01 61.37
CA ASN A 467 -20.37 20.86 60.57
C ASN A 467 -21.65 21.46 61.23
N GLY A 468 -21.51 22.41 62.16
CA GLY A 468 -22.63 23.11 62.79
C GLY A 468 -23.10 24.34 61.99
N PRO A 469 -24.35 24.81 62.18
CA PRO A 469 -24.81 26.07 61.59
C PRO A 469 -24.04 27.26 62.18
N LEU A 470 -23.37 28.03 61.31
CA LEU A 470 -22.59 29.20 61.71
C LEU A 470 -23.48 30.39 62.12
N PRO A 471 -23.10 31.18 63.14
CA PRO A 471 -23.76 32.44 63.47
C PRO A 471 -23.52 33.49 62.38
N PHE A 472 -24.55 34.31 62.11
CA PHE A 472 -24.55 35.37 61.11
C PHE A 472 -23.40 36.37 61.34
N ILE A 473 -22.45 36.45 60.41
CA ILE A 473 -21.44 37.51 60.37
C ILE A 473 -22.02 38.69 59.58
N TYR A 474 -22.46 39.74 60.28
CA TYR A 474 -22.70 41.07 59.71
C TYR A 474 -22.14 42.15 60.66
N PRO A 475 -21.67 43.31 60.13
CA PRO A 475 -21.83 43.77 58.75
C PRO A 475 -20.54 43.73 57.91
N ALA A 476 -20.65 43.15 56.71
CA ALA A 476 -19.69 43.36 55.65
C ALA A 476 -19.70 44.85 55.23
N PRO A 477 -18.55 45.51 55.01
CA PRO A 477 -18.52 46.86 54.47
C PRO A 477 -19.21 46.88 53.10
N SER A 478 -19.84 48.02 52.78
CA SER A 478 -20.80 48.32 51.70
C SER A 478 -20.43 47.94 50.25
N ASN A 479 -19.30 47.25 50.05
CA ASN A 479 -18.71 46.99 48.74
C ASN A 479 -18.55 45.47 48.45
N CYS A 480 -19.11 44.60 49.29
CA CYS A 480 -18.99 43.14 49.19
C CYS A 480 -20.23 42.55 48.48
N GLN A 481 -20.06 41.90 47.32
CA GLN A 481 -21.18 41.45 46.49
C GLN A 481 -21.68 40.02 46.78
N THR A 482 -20.94 39.18 47.51
CA THR A 482 -21.40 37.84 47.90
C THR A 482 -20.63 37.28 49.08
N THR A 483 -21.34 36.86 50.13
CA THR A 483 -20.79 36.01 51.21
C THR A 483 -21.20 34.56 50.91
N ARG A 484 -20.26 33.62 50.85
CA ARG A 484 -20.57 32.18 50.70
C ARG A 484 -19.71 31.36 51.65
N SER A 485 -20.33 30.37 52.30
CA SER A 485 -19.72 29.44 53.25
C SER A 485 -19.78 28.02 52.69
N PHE A 486 -18.70 27.25 52.88
CA PHE A 486 -18.62 25.82 52.57
C PHE A 486 -17.85 25.11 53.68
N ALA A 487 -18.32 23.94 54.09
CA ALA A 487 -17.56 22.99 54.89
C ALA A 487 -17.07 21.87 53.96
N PHE A 488 -15.77 21.54 53.96
CA PHE A 488 -15.31 20.17 53.66
C PHE A 488 -13.81 19.93 53.86
N SER A 489 -13.49 18.67 54.15
CA SER A 489 -12.15 18.09 54.27
C SER A 489 -11.34 18.14 52.97
N GLY A 490 -10.23 18.87 52.98
CA GLY A 490 -8.99 18.47 52.29
C GLY A 490 -8.66 19.05 50.92
N ARG A 491 -9.58 19.60 50.11
CA ARG A 491 -9.25 20.33 48.85
C ARG A 491 -10.29 21.39 48.48
N LEU A 492 -9.84 22.60 48.14
CA LEU A 492 -10.68 23.70 47.64
C LEU A 492 -10.80 23.67 46.11
N PHE A 493 -12.02 23.74 45.58
CA PHE A 493 -12.32 23.90 44.15
C PHE A 493 -13.00 25.25 43.89
N CYS A 494 -12.60 25.94 42.80
CA CYS A 494 -13.24 27.16 42.32
C CYS A 494 -14.32 26.84 41.28
N PRO A 495 -15.62 27.12 41.52
CA PRO A 495 -16.70 26.81 40.57
C PRO A 495 -16.65 27.61 39.26
N ARG A 496 -15.86 28.70 39.21
CA ARG A 496 -15.67 29.53 37.99
C ARG A 496 -14.36 29.25 37.25
N ALA A 497 -13.48 28.40 37.80
CA ALA A 497 -12.22 28.01 37.17
C ALA A 497 -11.79 26.62 37.70
N PRO A 498 -12.34 25.52 37.15
CA PRO A 498 -12.14 24.17 37.67
C PRO A 498 -10.72 23.62 37.52
N HIS A 499 -9.82 24.33 36.83
CA HIS A 499 -8.44 23.91 36.58
C HIS A 499 -7.42 24.37 37.64
N ILE A 500 -7.86 25.11 38.66
CA ILE A 500 -7.00 25.61 39.73
C ILE A 500 -7.29 24.82 41.01
N SER A 501 -6.35 23.97 41.41
CA SER A 501 -6.39 23.20 42.67
C SER A 501 -5.30 23.68 43.63
N PHE A 502 -5.66 23.92 44.90
CA PHE A 502 -4.70 24.23 45.97
C PHE A 502 -4.60 23.05 46.95
N ASN A 503 -3.37 22.65 47.28
CA ASN A 503 -3.09 21.82 48.45
C ASN A 503 -2.82 22.77 49.63
N ILE A 504 -3.52 22.55 50.74
CA ILE A 504 -3.20 23.19 52.02
C ILE A 504 -2.22 22.25 52.73
N SER A 505 -0.99 22.72 52.98
CA SER A 505 0.02 22.02 53.78
C SER A 505 -0.03 22.47 55.23
#